data_AF-R6MRT8-F1
#
_entry.id   AF-R6MRT8-F1
#
_cell.length_a   1.000
_cell.length_b   1.000
_cell.length_c   1.000
_cell.angle_alpha   90.00
_cell.angle_beta   90.00
_cell.angle_gamma   90.00
#
_symmetry.space_group_name_H-M   'P 1'
#
loop_
_entity.id
_entity.type
_entity.pdbx_description
1 polymer ?
#
loop_
_entity_poly.entity_id
_entity_poly.type
_entity_poly.pdbx_seq_one_letter_code
_entity_poly.pdbx_strand_id
1 'polypeptide(L)'
;MVRQYGVCCFHADKPTAIRLAAFLKDEPEQLRQTALHEYAHAAAALLTGRRHGHDAVWKSVCLRVGCRPERLSKPCAAAQERAAAYEKSRAGGPVYLVRCLGCGTESRYRRRGKIVQLLEQHPKTRSCVCKKCGGRSFSLIVEEGLR
;
A
#
# COMPACT_ATOMS: atom_id res chain seq x y z
N MET A 1 -3.16 -3.27 -5.59
CA MET A 1 -2.14 -2.31 -6.06
C MET A 1 -0.80 -2.64 -5.43
N VAL A 2 0.22 -3.00 -6.23
CA VAL A 2 1.60 -3.01 -5.73
C VAL A 2 2.00 -1.55 -5.56
N ARG A 3 1.95 -1.06 -4.33
CA ARG A 3 2.31 0.34 -4.03
C ARG A 3 3.81 0.58 -3.97
N GLN A 4 4.61 -0.49 -3.95
CA GLN A 4 6.03 -0.41 -3.67
C GLN A 4 6.79 -1.47 -4.48
N TYR A 5 7.76 -1.01 -5.27
CA TYR A 5 8.59 -1.87 -6.14
C TYR A 5 9.78 -2.45 -5.38
N GLY A 6 10.32 -1.71 -4.42
CA GLY A 6 11.42 -2.13 -3.56
C GLY A 6 11.34 -1.50 -2.17
N VAL A 7 12.05 -2.09 -1.22
CA VAL A 7 12.24 -1.53 0.12
C VAL A 7 13.60 -1.91 0.68
N CYS A 8 14.33 -0.92 1.19
CA CYS A 8 15.44 -1.12 2.12
C CYS A 8 14.89 -1.24 3.55
N CYS A 9 15.10 -2.41 4.15
CA CYS A 9 14.76 -2.71 5.55
C CYS A 9 15.87 -2.22 6.48
N PHE A 10 15.48 -1.72 7.66
CA PHE A 10 16.39 -1.19 8.66
C PHE A 10 16.09 -1.78 10.04
N HIS A 11 17.12 -1.93 10.85
CA HIS A 11 17.03 -2.08 12.30
C HIS A 11 17.70 -0.87 12.94
N ALA A 12 16.90 -0.02 13.61
CA ALA A 12 17.28 1.36 13.90
C ALA A 12 17.76 2.07 12.62
N ASP A 13 18.98 2.58 12.61
CA ASP A 13 19.59 3.25 11.45
C ASP A 13 20.44 2.32 10.57
N LYS A 14 20.55 1.03 10.92
CA LYS A 14 21.39 0.08 10.18
C LYS A 14 20.57 -0.68 9.13
N PRO A 15 20.96 -0.65 7.84
CA PRO A 15 20.28 -1.44 6.81
C PRO A 15 20.50 -2.93 7.04
N THR A 16 19.46 -3.74 6.82
CA THR A 16 19.50 -5.20 7.10
C THR A 16 19.19 -6.06 5.88
N ALA A 17 18.30 -5.59 4.99
CA ALA A 17 17.93 -6.33 3.78
C ALA A 17 17.34 -5.38 2.74
N ILE A 18 17.50 -5.72 1.46
CA ILE A 18 16.75 -5.11 0.37
C ILE A 18 15.76 -6.14 -0.17
N ARG A 19 14.49 -5.74 -0.30
CA ARG A 19 13.43 -6.58 -0.86
C ARG A 19 12.88 -5.93 -2.11
N LEU A 20 12.76 -6.71 -3.17
CA LEU A 20 12.25 -6.27 -4.47
C LEU A 20 11.01 -7.07 -4.83
N ALA A 21 10.07 -6.42 -5.52
CA ALA A 21 8.84 -7.08 -5.91
C ALA A 21 9.10 -8.09 -7.04
N ALA A 22 8.59 -9.30 -6.89
CA ALA A 22 8.91 -10.43 -7.78
C ALA A 22 8.55 -10.19 -9.26
N PHE A 23 7.55 -9.37 -9.56
CA PHE A 23 7.14 -9.07 -10.94
C PHE A 23 8.16 -8.20 -11.70
N LEU A 24 9.15 -7.61 -11.01
CA LEU A 24 10.21 -6.86 -11.68
C LEU A 24 11.19 -7.79 -12.39
N LYS A 25 11.15 -9.11 -12.15
CA LYS A 25 12.00 -10.08 -12.85
C LYS A 25 11.85 -10.02 -14.37
N ASP A 26 10.65 -9.64 -14.84
CA ASP A 26 10.33 -9.52 -16.26
C ASP A 26 10.68 -8.12 -16.83
N GLU A 27 11.21 -7.23 -15.99
CA GLU A 27 11.45 -5.81 -16.28
C GLU A 27 12.89 -5.44 -15.88
N PRO A 28 13.93 -5.92 -16.59
CA PRO A 28 15.32 -5.91 -16.11
C PRO A 28 15.87 -4.52 -15.81
N GLU A 29 15.56 -3.53 -16.64
CA GLU A 29 15.97 -2.15 -16.40
C GLU A 29 15.27 -1.55 -15.17
N GLN A 30 13.98 -1.83 -15.00
CA GLN A 30 13.23 -1.36 -13.84
C GLN A 30 13.70 -2.06 -12.56
N LEU A 31 13.98 -3.37 -12.62
CA LEU A 31 14.57 -4.14 -11.53
C LEU A 31 15.91 -3.55 -11.10
N ARG A 32 16.80 -3.28 -12.07
CA ARG A 32 18.10 -2.66 -11.82
C ARG A 32 17.96 -1.28 -11.17
N GLN A 33 17.12 -0.41 -11.73
CA GLN A 33 16.90 0.94 -11.17
C GLN A 33 16.29 0.90 -9.77
N THR A 34 15.33 0.00 -9.52
CA THR A 34 14.76 -0.19 -8.18
C THR A 34 15.79 -0.74 -7.20
N ALA A 35 16.61 -1.72 -7.60
CA ALA A 35 17.67 -2.25 -6.74
C ALA A 35 18.68 -1.15 -6.35
N LEU A 36 19.14 -0.34 -7.31
CA LEU A 36 20.05 0.77 -7.04
C LEU A 36 19.42 1.86 -6.18
N HIS A 37 18.11 2.13 -6.32
CA HIS A 37 17.37 3.06 -5.46
C HIS A 37 17.38 2.61 -3.99
N GLU A 38 17.08 1.33 -3.74
CA GLU A 38 17.12 0.78 -2.39
C GLU A 38 18.55 0.69 -1.85
N TYR A 39 19.52 0.41 -2.73
CA TYR A 39 20.94 0.43 -2.37
C TYR A 39 21.41 1.84 -1.97
N ALA A 40 20.93 2.89 -2.64
CA ALA A 40 21.23 4.27 -2.28
C ALA A 40 20.69 4.63 -0.88
N HIS A 41 19.54 4.08 -0.46
CA HIS A 41 19.07 4.22 0.92
C HIS A 41 20.01 3.54 1.93
N ALA A 42 20.46 2.31 1.64
CA ALA A 42 21.40 1.60 2.50
C ALA A 42 22.76 2.34 2.58
N ALA A 43 23.31 2.74 1.43
CA ALA A 43 24.59 3.43 1.34
C ALA A 43 24.56 4.79 2.07
N ALA A 44 23.49 5.58 1.90
CA ALA A 44 23.34 6.85 2.62
C ALA A 44 23.40 6.63 4.15
N ALA A 45 22.71 5.60 4.66
CA ALA A 45 22.71 5.31 6.08
C ALA A 45 24.05 4.82 6.61
N LEU A 46 24.77 3.99 5.85
CA LEU A 46 26.11 3.53 6.23
C LEU A 46 27.13 4.68 6.22
N LEU A 47 26.99 5.63 5.29
CA LEU A 47 27.92 6.77 5.16
C LEU A 47 27.73 7.83 6.24
N THR A 48 26.50 8.06 6.71
CA THR A 48 26.20 9.12 7.69
C THR A 48 25.91 8.59 9.09
N GLY A 49 25.75 7.27 9.25
CA GLY A 49 25.35 6.63 10.50
C GLY A 49 23.86 6.79 10.84
N ARG A 50 23.04 7.36 9.95
CA ARG A 50 21.60 7.56 10.18
C ARG A 50 20.76 7.31 8.94
N ARG A 51 19.51 6.89 9.10
CA ARG A 51 18.60 6.68 7.97
C ARG A 51 18.22 8.01 7.30
N HIS A 52 18.25 7.98 5.97
CA HIS A 52 17.83 9.10 5.12
C HIS A 52 16.58 8.74 4.31
N GLY A 53 15.64 9.69 4.26
CA GLY A 53 14.56 9.69 3.26
C GLY A 53 15.08 10.14 1.90
N HIS A 54 14.20 10.59 1.00
CA HIS A 54 14.58 11.13 -0.31
C HIS A 54 15.15 12.57 -0.25
N ASP A 55 16.02 12.83 0.74
CA ASP A 55 16.64 14.12 1.02
C ASP A 55 17.89 14.39 0.15
N ALA A 56 18.58 15.51 0.39
CA ALA A 56 19.75 15.91 -0.38
C ALA A 56 20.92 14.91 -0.29
N VAL A 57 21.10 14.28 0.89
CA VAL A 57 22.15 13.27 1.07
C VAL A 57 21.84 12.04 0.23
N TRP A 58 20.62 11.53 0.32
CA TRP A 58 20.20 10.39 -0.49
C TRP A 58 20.28 10.69 -1.99
N LYS A 59 19.86 11.88 -2.43
CA LYS A 59 19.97 12.28 -3.85
C LYS A 59 21.42 12.33 -4.33
N SER A 60 22.34 12.82 -3.50
CA SER A 60 23.78 12.80 -3.81
C SER A 60 24.31 11.37 -3.93
N VAL A 61 23.91 10.48 -3.01
CA VAL A 61 24.28 9.06 -3.07
C VAL A 61 23.69 8.36 -4.29
N CYS A 62 22.46 8.70 -4.72
CA CYS A 62 21.86 8.16 -5.93
C CYS A 62 22.73 8.39 -7.16
N LEU A 63 23.23 9.62 -7.33
CA LEU A 63 24.10 9.98 -8.45
C LEU A 63 25.41 9.18 -8.43
N ARG A 64 25.99 8.96 -7.24
CA ARG A 64 27.21 8.16 -7.06
C ARG A 64 27.00 6.67 -7.34
N VAL A 65 25.84 6.13 -6.96
CA VAL A 65 25.47 4.72 -7.17
C VAL A 65 24.99 4.47 -8.61
N GLY A 66 24.62 5.52 -9.34
CA GLY A 66 24.16 5.44 -10.73
C GLY A 66 22.66 5.18 -10.87
N CYS A 67 21.84 5.55 -9.86
CA CYS A 67 20.38 5.58 -10.00
C CYS A 67 19.85 7.01 -10.13
N ARG A 68 18.64 7.13 -10.68
CA ARG A 68 17.95 8.42 -10.78
C ARG A 68 17.57 8.91 -9.38
N PRO A 69 17.82 10.19 -9.04
CA PRO A 69 17.44 10.79 -7.75
C PRO A 69 15.92 11.13 -7.68
N GLU A 70 15.10 10.25 -8.24
CA GLU A 70 13.65 10.37 -8.31
C GLU A 70 13.03 9.45 -7.26
N ARG A 71 12.06 9.99 -6.51
CA ARG A 71 11.33 9.20 -5.50
C ARG A 71 10.47 8.11 -6.13
N LEU A 72 9.88 8.39 -7.29
CA LEU A 72 8.93 7.51 -7.95
C LEU A 72 9.49 7.09 -9.30
N SER A 73 9.47 5.78 -9.57
CA SER A 73 9.65 5.26 -10.93
C SER A 73 8.37 5.41 -11.74
N LYS A 74 8.50 5.60 -13.05
CA LYS A 74 7.36 5.44 -13.96
C LYS A 74 6.86 3.99 -13.90
N PRO A 75 5.53 3.76 -14.01
CA PRO A 75 5.02 2.40 -14.05
C PRO A 75 5.53 1.64 -15.28
N CYS A 76 6.10 0.45 -15.06
CA CYS A 76 6.44 -0.50 -16.12
C CYS A 76 5.20 -1.27 -16.60
N ALA A 77 5.33 -2.01 -17.70
CA ALA A 77 4.23 -2.77 -18.29
C ALA A 77 3.67 -3.80 -17.30
N ALA A 78 4.55 -4.57 -16.65
CA ALA A 78 4.14 -5.53 -15.62
C ALA A 78 3.35 -4.87 -14.46
N ALA A 79 3.71 -3.65 -14.06
CA ALA A 79 2.97 -2.93 -13.03
C ALA A 79 1.61 -2.42 -13.52
N GLN A 80 1.54 -1.96 -14.77
CA GLN A 80 0.29 -1.52 -15.40
C GLN A 80 -0.68 -2.69 -15.56
N GLU A 81 -0.21 -3.84 -16.04
CA GLU A 81 -1.02 -5.07 -16.15
C GLU A 81 -1.55 -5.52 -14.80
N ARG A 82 -0.71 -5.53 -13.76
CA ARG A 82 -1.16 -5.86 -12.40
C ARG A 82 -2.15 -4.83 -11.84
N ALA A 83 -2.00 -3.55 -12.20
CA ALA A 83 -2.96 -2.52 -11.82
C ALA A 83 -4.30 -2.72 -12.54
N ALA A 84 -4.29 -3.04 -13.84
CA ALA A 84 -5.47 -3.34 -14.63
C ALA A 84 -6.17 -4.62 -14.15
N ALA A 85 -5.43 -5.70 -13.87
CA ALA A 85 -5.97 -6.92 -13.29
C ALA A 85 -6.58 -6.68 -11.90
N TYR A 86 -5.93 -5.85 -11.08
CA TYR A 86 -6.48 -5.43 -9.78
C TYR A 86 -7.78 -4.62 -9.96
N GLU A 87 -7.82 -3.66 -10.87
CA GLU A 87 -9.04 -2.88 -11.12
C GLU A 87 -10.15 -3.76 -11.70
N LYS A 88 -9.84 -4.67 -12.62
CA LYS A 88 -10.78 -5.66 -13.15
C LYS A 88 -11.32 -6.58 -12.06
N SER A 89 -10.48 -7.00 -11.11
CA SER A 89 -10.92 -7.78 -9.95
C SER A 89 -11.85 -7.00 -9.01
N ARG A 90 -11.81 -5.66 -9.08
CA ARG A 90 -12.66 -4.75 -8.30
C ARG A 90 -13.94 -4.38 -9.06
N ALA A 91 -13.88 -4.31 -10.38
CA ALA A 91 -15.04 -4.08 -11.25
C ALA A 91 -16.00 -5.27 -11.15
N GLY A 92 -17.23 -5.03 -10.70
CA GLY A 92 -18.25 -6.07 -10.47
C GLY A 92 -18.16 -6.79 -9.12
N GLY A 93 -17.22 -6.42 -8.23
CA GLY A 93 -17.16 -6.97 -6.88
C GLY A 93 -18.26 -6.42 -5.95
N PRO A 94 -18.63 -7.15 -4.90
CA PRO A 94 -19.67 -6.71 -3.96
C PRO A 94 -19.28 -5.43 -3.24
N VAL A 95 -20.25 -4.53 -3.09
CA VAL A 95 -20.15 -3.30 -2.31
C VAL A 95 -20.82 -3.53 -0.97
N TYR A 96 -20.07 -3.35 0.10
CA TYR A 96 -20.52 -3.54 1.48
C TYR A 96 -20.93 -2.17 2.05
N LEU A 97 -22.22 -1.98 2.27
CA LEU A 97 -22.78 -0.79 2.89
C LEU A 97 -23.00 -1.06 4.39
N VAL A 98 -22.29 -0.31 5.23
CA VAL A 98 -22.47 -0.35 6.68
C VAL A 98 -23.32 0.85 7.10
N ARG A 99 -24.53 0.62 7.60
CA ARG A 99 -25.42 1.66 8.09
C ARG A 99 -25.47 1.63 9.62
N CYS A 100 -25.25 2.78 10.25
CA CYS A 100 -25.44 2.91 11.70
C CYS A 100 -26.93 2.88 12.04
N LEU A 101 -27.34 1.99 12.94
CA LEU A 101 -28.74 1.86 13.36
C LEU A 101 -29.21 2.99 14.28
N GLY A 102 -28.30 3.77 14.86
CA GLY A 102 -28.64 4.88 15.76
C GLY A 102 -28.90 6.22 15.04
N CYS A 103 -28.19 6.51 13.95
CA CYS A 103 -28.31 7.80 13.24
C CYS A 103 -28.40 7.68 11.72
N GLY A 104 -28.47 6.46 11.18
CA GLY A 104 -28.63 6.21 9.74
C GLY A 104 -27.39 6.49 8.88
N THR A 105 -26.27 6.93 9.45
CA THR A 105 -25.06 7.24 8.66
C THR A 105 -24.51 5.99 8.00
N GLU A 106 -24.15 6.13 6.72
CA GLU A 106 -23.66 5.03 5.89
C GLU A 106 -22.17 5.12 5.61
N SER A 107 -21.52 3.97 5.53
CA SER A 107 -20.11 3.83 5.15
C SER A 107 -19.98 2.73 4.12
N ARG A 108 -19.37 3.06 2.98
CA ARG A 108 -19.26 2.16 1.83
C ARG A 108 -17.87 1.53 1.77
N TYR A 109 -17.81 0.21 1.73
CA TYR A 109 -16.58 -0.57 1.63
C TYR A 109 -16.60 -1.39 0.35
N ARG A 110 -15.53 -1.33 -0.44
CA ARG A 110 -15.37 -2.10 -1.68
C ARG A 110 -14.56 -3.38 -1.51
N ARG A 111 -14.32 -3.78 -0.26
CA ARG A 111 -13.57 -4.99 0.10
C ARG A 111 -14.12 -5.57 1.38
N ARG A 112 -14.08 -6.89 1.49
CA ARG A 112 -14.34 -7.64 2.73
C ARG A 112 -13.18 -7.49 3.72
N GLY A 113 -12.93 -6.27 4.17
CA GLY A 113 -11.87 -5.93 5.13
C GLY A 113 -12.27 -6.22 6.57
N LYS A 114 -11.39 -5.89 7.53
CA LYS A 114 -11.58 -6.22 8.96
C LYS A 114 -12.92 -5.74 9.53
N ILE A 115 -13.37 -4.53 9.18
CA ILE A 115 -14.65 -3.98 9.67
C ILE A 115 -15.84 -4.76 9.10
N VAL A 116 -15.82 -5.08 7.80
CA VAL A 116 -16.89 -5.87 7.17
C VAL A 116 -16.95 -7.26 7.79
N GLN A 117 -15.80 -7.95 7.91
CA GLN A 117 -15.72 -9.28 8.54
C GLN A 117 -16.21 -9.26 9.99
N LEU A 118 -15.84 -8.21 10.75
CA LEU A 118 -16.29 -8.03 12.13
C LEU A 118 -17.81 -7.87 12.21
N LEU A 119 -18.41 -7.07 11.32
CA LEU A 119 -19.84 -6.79 11.34
C LEU A 119 -20.70 -7.93 10.77
N GLU A 120 -20.16 -8.76 9.88
CA GLU A 120 -20.80 -10.02 9.45
C GLU A 120 -20.99 -10.99 10.63
N GLN A 121 -19.98 -11.10 11.50
CA GLN A 121 -20.01 -12.00 12.66
C GLN A 121 -20.71 -11.38 13.87
N HIS A 122 -20.54 -10.08 14.06
CA HIS A 122 -20.99 -9.35 15.24
C HIS A 122 -21.58 -7.97 14.87
N PRO A 123 -22.86 -7.92 14.44
CA PRO A 123 -23.53 -6.66 14.05
C PRO A 123 -23.62 -5.61 15.17
N LYS A 124 -23.56 -6.06 16.42
CA LYS A 124 -23.43 -5.24 17.63
C LYS A 124 -22.06 -5.49 18.24
N THR A 125 -21.16 -4.51 18.16
CA THR A 125 -19.79 -4.67 18.62
C THR A 125 -19.29 -3.40 19.31
N ARG A 126 -18.51 -3.56 20.39
CA ARG A 126 -17.82 -2.43 21.05
C ARG A 126 -16.57 -1.99 20.29
N SER A 127 -16.08 -2.81 19.37
CA SER A 127 -14.85 -2.56 18.59
C SER A 127 -15.06 -1.63 17.38
N CYS A 128 -16.31 -1.26 17.09
CA CYS A 128 -16.65 -0.30 16.06
C CYS A 128 -17.62 0.75 16.62
N VAL A 129 -17.37 2.02 16.30
CA VAL A 129 -18.16 3.15 16.80
C VAL A 129 -18.50 4.08 15.65
N CYS A 130 -19.77 4.52 15.61
CA CYS A 130 -20.22 5.49 14.62
C CYS A 130 -19.58 6.84 14.91
N LYS A 131 -18.83 7.38 13.95
CA LYS A 131 -18.17 8.69 14.10
C LYS A 131 -19.14 9.85 14.31
N LYS A 132 -20.39 9.71 13.88
CA LYS A 132 -21.41 10.78 13.97
C LYS A 132 -22.14 10.80 15.32
N CYS A 133 -22.56 9.63 15.84
CA CYS A 133 -23.41 9.56 17.03
C CYS A 133 -22.85 8.72 18.18
N GLY A 134 -21.68 8.11 18.02
CA GLY A 134 -21.12 7.20 19.03
C GLY A 134 -21.81 5.83 19.14
N GLY A 135 -22.83 5.57 18.31
CA GLY A 135 -23.55 4.30 18.28
C GLY A 135 -22.67 3.09 17.94
N ARG A 136 -23.03 1.90 18.44
CA ARG A 136 -22.26 0.65 18.34
C ARG A 136 -23.00 -0.49 17.64
N SER A 137 -24.14 -0.16 17.04
CA SER A 137 -25.02 -1.10 16.34
C SER A 137 -25.10 -0.71 14.88
N PHE A 138 -24.83 -1.67 14.00
CA PHE A 138 -24.76 -1.45 12.56
C PHE A 138 -25.53 -2.55 11.82
N SER A 139 -26.11 -2.21 10.68
CA SER A 139 -26.50 -3.18 9.67
C SER A 139 -25.46 -3.19 8.56
N LEU A 140 -25.21 -4.38 8.03
CA LEU A 140 -24.35 -4.61 6.88
C LEU A 140 -25.22 -5.10 5.73
N ILE A 141 -25.19 -4.38 4.61
CA ILE A 141 -25.87 -4.73 3.36
C ILE A 141 -24.80 -5.00 2.32
N VAL A 142 -24.94 -6.08 1.56
CA VAL A 142 -24.03 -6.43 0.47
C VAL A 142 -24.77 -6.20 -0.85
N GLU A 143 -24.35 -5.17 -1.59
CA GLU A 143 -24.81 -4.91 -2.95
C GLU A 143 -23.90 -5.71 -3.90
N GLU A 144 -24.39 -6.79 -4.50
CA GLU A 144 -23.65 -7.45 -5.58
C GLU A 144 -23.67 -6.54 -6.81
N GLY A 145 -22.51 -6.28 -7.42
CA GLY A 145 -22.45 -5.47 -8.62
C GLY A 145 -23.20 -6.17 -9.75
N LEU A 146 -24.24 -5.55 -10.31
CA LEU A 146 -24.81 -5.99 -11.58
C LEU A 146 -23.67 -6.07 -12.61
N ARG A 147 -23.49 -7.26 -13.18
CA ARG A 147 -22.52 -7.53 -14.25
C ARG A 147 -22.90 -6.82 -15.54
#